data_AF-A0A437CYY0-F1
#
_entry.id   AF-A0A437CYY0-F1
#
_cell.length_a   1.000
_cell.length_b   1.000
_cell.length_c   1.000
_cell.angle_alpha   90.00
_cell.angle_beta   90.00
_cell.angle_gamma   90.00
#
_symmetry.space_group_name_H-M   'P 1'
#
loop_
_entity.id
_entity.type
_entity.pdbx_description
1 polymer ?
#
loop_
_entity_poly.entity_id
_entity_poly.type
_entity_poly.pdbx_seq_one_letter_code
_entity_poly.pdbx_strand_id
1 'polypeptide(L)'
;MGTHYCNICRQTTFSGKKHIFGKQHQSRLRVVLTKFIEKVKEARRTIKKPQVEKFDCIQHKETFWCYCCEAEVEKNVTDDKMTVLYGGVLEHMAAKEHKKNTHKFWWDNKADMKLKDKVLITEEEIKRFKDEVANVLETFVEEEDDFIKQQAACIRAQEKHRQEVFESLLEVCFPAMQWHVMKNWTCLMEPPALPFYTSICE
;
A
#
# COMPACT_ATOMS: atom_id res chain seq x y z
N MET A 1 -8.88 12.68 -52.21
CA MET A 1 -8.13 13.41 -51.16
C MET A 1 -8.75 13.04 -49.84
N GLY A 2 -8.12 12.16 -49.05
CA GLY A 2 -8.68 11.68 -47.79
C GLY A 2 -8.36 12.63 -46.63
N THR A 3 -9.33 12.90 -45.77
CA THR A 3 -9.14 13.55 -44.48
C THR A 3 -8.37 12.61 -43.55
N HIS A 4 -7.38 13.13 -42.83
CA HIS A 4 -6.60 12.33 -41.88
C HIS A 4 -6.42 13.11 -40.57
N TYR A 5 -6.96 12.57 -39.48
CA TYR A 5 -6.75 13.09 -38.13
C TYR A 5 -5.43 12.57 -37.55
N CYS A 6 -4.63 13.46 -36.96
CA CYS A 6 -3.37 13.12 -36.33
C CYS A 6 -3.48 13.22 -34.80
N ASN A 7 -3.39 12.11 -34.08
CA ASN A 7 -3.46 12.06 -32.61
C ASN A 7 -2.34 12.87 -31.93
N ILE A 8 -1.15 12.94 -32.54
CA ILE A 8 0.00 13.70 -32.02
C ILE A 8 -0.19 15.21 -32.19
N CYS A 9 -0.76 15.64 -33.32
CA CYS A 9 -0.96 17.05 -33.61
C CYS A 9 -2.33 17.57 -33.17
N ARG A 10 -3.27 16.68 -32.83
CA ARG A 10 -4.68 16.95 -32.53
C ARG A 10 -5.38 17.79 -33.59
N GLN A 11 -5.09 17.48 -34.86
CA GLN A 11 -5.54 18.25 -36.02
C GLN A 11 -5.93 17.32 -37.16
N THR A 12 -7.01 17.67 -37.87
CA THR A 12 -7.39 17.03 -39.12
C THR A 12 -6.66 17.70 -40.27
N THR A 13 -5.94 16.90 -41.05
CA THR A 13 -5.20 17.35 -42.22
C THR A 13 -5.90 16.89 -43.49
N PHE A 14 -6.06 17.81 -44.44
CA PHE A 14 -6.66 17.55 -45.75
C PHE A 14 -5.62 17.18 -46.81
N SER A 15 -4.33 17.33 -46.48
CA SER A 15 -3.17 17.01 -47.30
C SER A 15 -2.77 15.53 -47.29
N GLY A 16 -3.59 14.67 -46.67
CA GLY A 16 -3.30 13.25 -46.45
C GLY A 16 -2.08 13.01 -45.54
N LYS A 17 -1.36 11.91 -45.77
CA LYS A 17 -0.22 11.48 -44.94
C LYS A 17 1.05 12.33 -45.09
N LYS A 18 1.08 13.39 -45.91
CA LYS A 18 2.28 14.25 -46.04
C LYS A 18 2.65 14.98 -44.75
N HIS A 19 1.68 15.28 -43.88
CA HIS A 19 1.92 16.06 -42.67
C HIS A 19 2.87 15.36 -41.67
N ILE A 20 2.96 14.03 -41.68
CA ILE A 20 3.82 13.25 -40.77
C ILE A 20 5.31 13.56 -40.98
N PHE A 21 5.69 14.02 -42.17
CA PHE A 21 7.06 14.41 -42.50
C PHE A 21 7.36 15.88 -42.16
N GLY A 22 6.34 16.66 -41.77
CA GLY A 22 6.49 18.08 -41.45
C GLY A 22 7.30 18.32 -40.18
N LYS A 23 8.11 19.39 -40.17
CA LYS A 23 8.95 19.77 -39.02
C LYS A 23 8.13 19.95 -37.73
N GLN A 24 6.93 20.53 -37.83
CA GLN A 24 6.06 20.73 -36.68
C GLN A 24 5.61 19.39 -36.07
N HIS A 25 5.12 18.44 -36.88
CA HIS A 25 4.74 17.11 -36.41
C HIS A 25 5.93 16.42 -35.75
N GLN A 26 7.08 16.38 -36.42
CA GLN A 26 8.29 15.73 -35.90
C GLN A 26 8.81 16.35 -34.60
N SER A 27 8.70 17.69 -34.44
CA SER A 27 9.05 18.36 -33.18
C SER A 27 8.11 17.96 -32.03
N ARG A 28 6.80 17.92 -32.27
CA ARG A 28 5.80 17.48 -31.28
C ARG A 28 5.98 16.02 -30.91
N LEU A 29 6.18 15.17 -31.91
CA LEU A 29 6.43 13.74 -31.73
C LEU A 29 7.65 13.49 -30.84
N ARG A 30 8.77 14.22 -31.05
CA ARG A 30 9.95 14.11 -30.19
C ARG A 30 9.65 14.48 -28.74
N VAL A 31 8.90 15.55 -28.49
CA VAL A 31 8.53 15.96 -27.11
C VAL A 31 7.66 14.90 -26.45
N VAL A 32 6.65 14.40 -27.16
CA VAL A 32 5.75 13.34 -26.67
C VAL A 32 6.54 12.07 -26.34
N LEU A 33 7.38 11.60 -27.27
CA LEU A 33 8.20 10.41 -27.07
C LEU A 33 9.19 10.58 -25.93
N THR A 34 9.80 11.76 -25.76
CA THR A 34 10.72 12.02 -24.65
C THR A 34 10.02 11.88 -23.31
N LYS A 35 8.84 12.50 -23.15
CA LYS A 35 8.03 12.36 -21.93
C LYS A 35 7.59 10.93 -21.69
N PHE A 36 7.17 10.23 -22.74
CA PHE A 36 6.75 8.83 -22.66
C PHE A 36 7.90 7.91 -22.25
N ILE A 37 9.08 8.08 -22.84
CA ILE A 37 10.28 7.30 -22.53
C ILE A 37 10.73 7.51 -21.09
N GLU A 38 10.68 8.75 -20.57
CA GLU A 38 11.05 8.98 -19.17
C GLU A 38 10.11 8.24 -18.20
N LYS A 39 8.80 8.15 -18.49
CA LYS A 39 7.87 7.32 -17.69
C LYS A 39 8.23 5.83 -17.74
N VAL A 40 8.51 5.29 -18.93
CA VAL A 40 8.91 3.87 -19.07
C VAL A 40 10.26 3.60 -18.40
N LYS A 41 11.18 4.55 -18.47
CA LYS A 41 12.50 4.48 -17.82
C LYS A 41 12.38 4.52 -16.30
N GLU A 42 11.47 5.30 -15.75
CA GLU A 42 11.16 5.30 -14.32
C GLU A 42 10.68 3.92 -13.87
N ALA A 43 9.69 3.35 -14.57
CA ALA A 43 9.21 1.99 -14.32
C ALA A 43 10.35 0.95 -14.47
N ARG A 44 11.19 1.06 -15.50
CA ARG A 44 12.31 0.11 -15.70
C ARG A 44 13.30 0.09 -14.53
N ARG A 45 13.43 1.18 -13.75
CA ARG A 45 14.34 1.21 -12.59
C ARG A 45 13.84 0.32 -11.45
N THR A 46 12.54 0.07 -11.35
CA THR A 46 11.97 -0.78 -10.30
C THR A 46 12.21 -2.28 -10.55
N ILE A 47 12.67 -2.67 -11.74
CA ILE A 47 12.98 -4.08 -12.07
C ILE A 47 13.99 -4.69 -11.10
N LYS A 48 15.00 -3.91 -10.67
CA LYS A 48 16.04 -4.39 -9.75
C LYS A 48 15.64 -4.35 -8.28
N LYS A 49 14.65 -3.52 -7.94
CA LYS A 49 14.20 -3.30 -6.57
C LYS A 49 12.72 -2.93 -6.64
N PRO A 50 11.83 -3.92 -6.78
CA PRO A 50 10.41 -3.68 -6.80
C PRO A 50 9.98 -3.14 -5.44
N GLN A 51 8.91 -2.34 -5.45
CA GLN A 51 8.32 -1.75 -4.25
C GLN A 51 6.92 -2.32 -4.09
N VAL A 52 6.69 -2.93 -2.93
CA VAL A 52 5.41 -3.47 -2.51
C VAL A 52 4.94 -2.64 -1.33
N GLU A 53 3.70 -2.19 -1.39
CA GLU A 53 3.07 -1.41 -0.33
C GLU A 53 1.69 -1.97 0.00
N LYS A 54 1.17 -1.64 1.19
CA LYS A 54 -0.25 -1.88 1.53
C LYS A 54 -1.13 -1.10 0.56
N PHE A 55 -2.17 -1.73 0.06
CA PHE A 55 -3.06 -1.10 -0.91
C PHE A 55 -3.76 0.14 -0.33
N ASP A 56 -3.66 1.26 -1.05
CA ASP A 56 -4.38 2.51 -0.82
C ASP A 56 -5.12 2.89 -2.11
N CYS A 57 -6.45 2.92 -2.05
CA CYS A 57 -7.29 3.17 -3.23
C CYS A 57 -7.16 4.59 -3.82
N ILE A 58 -6.68 5.55 -3.04
CA ILE A 58 -6.47 6.95 -3.47
C ILE A 58 -5.11 7.07 -4.17
N GLN A 59 -4.08 6.39 -3.65
CA GLN A 59 -2.70 6.53 -4.12
C GLN A 59 -2.34 5.54 -5.24
N HIS A 60 -2.96 4.36 -5.25
CA HIS A 60 -2.48 3.26 -6.08
C HIS A 60 -3.30 3.01 -7.35
N LYS A 61 -4.48 3.62 -7.49
CA LYS A 61 -5.31 3.60 -8.71
C LYS A 61 -4.90 4.67 -9.72
N GLU A 62 -3.60 4.83 -9.94
CA GLU A 62 -3.07 5.74 -10.96
C GLU A 62 -2.99 5.06 -12.32
N THR A 63 -3.27 5.82 -13.38
CA THR A 63 -3.15 5.38 -14.76
C THR A 63 -2.13 6.23 -15.53
N PHE A 64 -1.66 5.72 -16.65
CA PHE A 64 -0.92 6.51 -17.63
C PHE A 64 -1.40 6.23 -19.05
N TRP A 65 -1.30 7.25 -19.90
CA TRP A 65 -1.61 7.12 -21.31
C TRP A 65 -0.46 6.49 -22.09
N CYS A 66 -0.74 5.37 -22.78
CA CYS A 66 0.17 4.76 -23.73
C CYS A 66 -0.12 5.26 -25.15
N TYR A 67 0.84 6.01 -25.74
CA TYR A 67 0.69 6.54 -27.10
C TYR A 67 0.73 5.47 -28.18
N CYS A 68 1.37 4.32 -27.93
CA CYS A 68 1.49 3.24 -28.91
C CYS A 68 0.16 2.49 -29.04
N CYS A 69 -0.47 2.20 -27.90
CA CYS A 69 -1.72 1.45 -27.82
C CYS A 69 -2.97 2.34 -27.85
N GLU A 70 -2.80 3.66 -27.72
CA GLU A 70 -3.90 4.63 -27.61
C GLU A 70 -4.88 4.25 -26.49
N ALA A 71 -4.32 3.83 -25.35
CA ALA A 71 -5.04 3.30 -24.22
C ALA A 71 -4.56 3.90 -22.90
N GLU A 72 -5.47 3.98 -21.95
CA GLU A 72 -5.18 4.25 -20.56
C GLU A 72 -4.82 2.94 -19.86
N VAL A 73 -3.67 2.92 -19.18
CA VAL A 73 -3.07 1.71 -18.62
C VAL A 73 -2.82 1.94 -17.15
N GLU A 74 -3.13 0.94 -16.32
CA GLU A 74 -2.85 0.98 -14.89
C GLU A 74 -1.34 1.08 -14.65
N LYS A 75 -0.96 1.98 -13.74
CA LYS A 75 0.44 2.18 -13.38
C LYS A 75 0.95 1.05 -12.50
N ASN A 76 0.12 0.60 -11.55
CA ASN A 76 0.47 -0.39 -10.54
C ASN A 76 -0.33 -1.69 -10.76
N VAL A 77 0.10 -2.79 -10.14
CA VAL A 77 -0.71 -4.02 -10.01
C VAL A 77 -1.18 -4.13 -8.58
N THR A 78 -2.46 -4.40 -8.36
CA THR A 78 -3.09 -4.39 -7.03
C THR A 78 -3.92 -5.65 -6.79
N ASP A 79 -3.88 -6.20 -5.58
CA ASP A 79 -4.69 -7.36 -5.14
C ASP A 79 -5.48 -7.05 -3.86
N ASP A 80 -6.12 -5.86 -3.82
CA ASP A 80 -6.92 -5.26 -2.72
C ASP A 80 -6.26 -5.11 -1.34
N LYS A 81 -5.21 -5.88 -1.04
CA LYS A 81 -4.42 -5.86 0.19
C LYS A 81 -3.07 -5.19 -0.03
N MET A 82 -2.51 -5.37 -1.22
CA MET A 82 -1.16 -4.95 -1.57
C MET A 82 -1.10 -4.40 -2.99
N THR A 83 -0.09 -3.57 -3.22
CA THR A 83 0.19 -2.92 -4.49
C THR A 83 1.65 -3.10 -4.86
N VAL A 84 1.91 -3.56 -6.08
CA VAL A 84 3.23 -3.54 -6.70
C VAL A 84 3.36 -2.28 -7.55
N LEU A 85 4.21 -1.35 -7.12
CA LEU A 85 4.40 -0.07 -7.82
C LEU A 85 5.03 -0.30 -9.20
N TYR A 86 4.52 0.44 -10.20
CA TYR A 86 4.94 0.35 -11.61
C TYR A 86 4.72 -1.02 -12.29
N GLY A 87 4.14 -2.01 -11.59
CA GLY A 87 3.90 -3.33 -12.15
C GLY A 87 3.07 -3.29 -13.43
N GLY A 88 2.00 -2.48 -13.45
CA GLY A 88 1.09 -2.40 -14.59
C GLY A 88 1.77 -1.78 -15.83
N VAL A 89 2.65 -0.80 -15.61
CA VAL A 89 3.49 -0.24 -16.69
C VAL A 89 4.39 -1.33 -17.27
N LEU A 90 5.10 -2.08 -16.42
CA LEU A 90 6.07 -3.09 -16.85
C LEU A 90 5.39 -4.24 -17.60
N GLU A 91 4.27 -4.74 -17.09
CA GLU A 91 3.50 -5.79 -17.74
C GLU A 91 2.95 -5.33 -19.10
N HIS A 92 2.42 -4.11 -19.18
CA HIS A 92 1.94 -3.57 -20.44
C HIS A 92 3.07 -3.38 -21.46
N MET A 93 4.23 -2.84 -21.05
CA MET A 93 5.38 -2.63 -21.95
C MET A 93 6.02 -3.94 -22.43
N ALA A 94 5.85 -5.03 -21.69
CA ALA A 94 6.31 -6.37 -22.09
C ALA A 94 5.28 -7.14 -22.95
N ALA A 95 4.04 -6.66 -23.03
CA ALA A 95 2.97 -7.36 -23.75
C ALA A 95 3.23 -7.43 -25.27
N LYS A 96 2.91 -8.59 -25.86
CA LYS A 96 3.04 -8.82 -27.31
C LYS A 96 2.21 -7.81 -28.13
N GLU A 97 1.03 -7.44 -27.63
CA GLU A 97 0.16 -6.46 -28.28
C GLU A 97 0.80 -5.06 -28.28
N HIS A 98 1.42 -4.64 -27.18
CA HIS A 98 2.16 -3.37 -27.14
C HIS A 98 3.33 -3.37 -28.11
N LYS A 99 4.06 -4.48 -28.24
CA LYS A 99 5.14 -4.60 -29.24
C LYS A 99 4.60 -4.40 -30.66
N LYS A 100 3.50 -5.06 -31.03
CA LYS A 100 2.86 -4.88 -32.35
C LYS A 100 2.40 -3.44 -32.57
N ASN A 101 1.74 -2.84 -31.59
CA ASN A 101 1.26 -1.46 -31.66
C ASN A 101 2.40 -0.45 -31.72
N THR A 102 3.49 -0.68 -31.01
CA THR A 102 4.74 0.10 -31.09
C THR A 102 5.30 0.07 -32.50
N HIS A 103 5.38 -1.10 -33.13
CA HIS A 103 5.84 -1.21 -34.53
C HIS A 103 4.96 -0.40 -35.49
N LYS A 104 3.63 -0.51 -35.36
CA LYS A 104 2.67 0.26 -36.17
C LYS A 104 2.81 1.77 -35.93
N PHE A 105 2.81 2.20 -34.67
CA PHE A 105 2.94 3.60 -34.27
C PHE A 105 4.21 4.25 -34.84
N TRP A 106 5.35 3.55 -34.74
CA TRP A 106 6.62 4.05 -35.28
C TRP A 106 6.57 4.20 -36.80
N TRP A 107 5.96 3.24 -37.49
CA TRP A 107 5.82 3.30 -38.94
C TRP A 107 4.91 4.44 -39.39
N ASP A 108 3.78 4.62 -38.71
CA ASP A 108 2.76 5.62 -39.05
C ASP A 108 3.22 7.06 -38.77
N ASN A 109 3.98 7.27 -37.69
CA ASN A 109 4.46 8.59 -37.29
C ASN A 109 5.90 8.91 -37.75
N LYS A 110 6.58 7.96 -38.41
CA LYS A 110 7.99 8.09 -38.81
C LYS A 110 8.88 8.51 -37.63
N ALA A 111 8.66 7.87 -36.48
CA ALA A 111 9.41 8.12 -35.27
C ALA A 111 10.86 7.60 -35.39
N ASP A 112 11.76 8.18 -34.59
CA ASP A 112 13.17 7.78 -34.56
C ASP A 112 13.34 6.33 -34.09
N MET A 113 13.96 5.50 -34.93
CA MET A 113 14.23 4.09 -34.64
C MET A 113 15.10 3.90 -33.39
N LYS A 114 16.00 4.85 -33.08
CA LYS A 114 16.87 4.79 -31.90
C LYS A 114 16.13 4.86 -30.57
N LEU A 115 14.87 5.31 -30.60
CA LEU A 115 14.03 5.46 -29.42
C LEU A 115 13.09 4.27 -29.20
N LYS A 116 12.97 3.37 -30.19
CA LYS A 116 12.00 2.28 -30.17
C LYS A 116 12.26 1.28 -29.06
N ASP A 117 13.51 0.85 -28.91
CA ASP A 117 13.85 -0.16 -27.89
C ASP A 117 13.71 0.37 -26.46
N LYS A 118 13.67 1.70 -26.28
CA LYS A 118 13.50 2.34 -24.96
C LYS A 118 12.09 2.16 -24.39
N VAL A 119 11.09 1.90 -25.24
CA VAL A 119 9.68 1.71 -24.83
C VAL A 119 9.24 0.25 -24.84
N LEU A 120 10.16 -0.68 -25.07
CA LEU A 120 9.92 -2.12 -25.05
C LEU A 120 10.64 -2.72 -23.85
N ILE A 121 9.94 -3.56 -23.09
CA ILE A 121 10.52 -4.37 -22.02
C ILE A 121 10.66 -5.80 -22.54
N THR A 122 11.83 -6.42 -22.35
CA THR A 122 12.07 -7.78 -22.83
C THR A 122 11.43 -8.83 -21.93
N GLU A 123 11.27 -10.05 -22.44
CA GLU A 123 10.72 -11.17 -21.66
C GLU A 123 11.65 -11.52 -20.48
N GLU A 124 12.97 -11.34 -20.62
CA GLU A 124 13.94 -11.54 -19.55
C GLU A 124 13.88 -10.45 -18.49
N GLU A 125 13.61 -9.20 -18.89
CA GLU A 125 13.43 -8.08 -17.97
C GLU A 125 12.18 -8.27 -17.10
N ILE A 126 11.05 -8.63 -17.71
CA ILE A 126 9.81 -8.87 -16.96
C ILE A 126 9.89 -10.12 -16.09
N LYS A 127 10.57 -11.19 -16.56
CA LYS A 127 10.79 -12.39 -15.75
C LYS A 127 11.56 -12.06 -14.47
N ARG A 128 12.69 -11.35 -14.62
CA ARG A 128 13.50 -10.91 -13.47
C ARG A 128 12.72 -10.05 -12.50
N PHE A 129 11.89 -9.13 -13.02
CA PHE A 129 11.01 -8.33 -12.18
C PHE A 129 10.04 -9.20 -11.38
N LYS A 130 9.39 -10.18 -12.01
CA LYS A 130 8.47 -11.10 -11.32
C LYS A 130 9.15 -11.94 -10.25
N ASP A 131 10.36 -12.44 -10.54
CA ASP A 131 11.16 -13.19 -9.57
C ASP A 131 11.52 -12.31 -8.36
N GLU A 132 11.94 -11.06 -8.59
CA GLU A 132 12.28 -10.12 -7.52
C GLU A 132 11.04 -9.66 -6.72
N VAL A 133 9.90 -9.48 -7.40
CA VAL A 133 8.62 -9.17 -6.75
C VAL A 133 8.22 -10.31 -5.82
N ALA A 134 8.38 -11.57 -6.22
CA ALA A 134 8.09 -12.72 -5.37
C ALA A 134 8.94 -12.70 -4.09
N ASN A 135 10.24 -12.41 -4.21
CA ASN A 135 11.14 -12.30 -3.05
C ASN A 135 10.72 -11.15 -2.10
N VAL A 136 10.43 -9.97 -2.65
CA VAL A 136 10.01 -8.81 -1.84
C VAL A 136 8.66 -9.06 -1.19
N LEU A 137 7.73 -9.73 -1.87
CA LEU A 137 6.44 -10.11 -1.32
C LEU A 137 6.58 -11.06 -0.14
N GLU A 138 7.44 -12.06 -0.24
CA GLU A 138 7.72 -12.99 0.86
C GLU A 138 8.22 -12.24 2.10
N THR A 139 9.22 -11.37 1.91
CA THR A 139 9.76 -10.54 3.01
C THR A 139 8.69 -9.62 3.62
N PHE A 140 7.88 -8.97 2.78
CA PHE A 140 6.82 -8.07 3.24
C PHE A 140 5.76 -8.80 4.08
N VAL A 141 5.36 -10.00 3.67
CA VAL A 141 4.40 -10.81 4.43
C VAL A 141 4.97 -11.26 5.77
N GLU A 142 6.24 -11.69 5.80
CA GLU A 142 6.92 -12.06 7.05
C GLU A 142 6.98 -10.88 8.04
N GLU A 143 7.34 -9.68 7.57
CA GLU A 143 7.38 -8.46 8.38
C GLU A 143 6.00 -8.11 8.95
N GLU A 144 4.94 -8.23 8.14
CA GLU A 144 3.56 -8.00 8.59
C GLU A 144 3.10 -9.02 9.64
N ASP A 145 3.42 -10.30 9.43
CA ASP A 145 3.09 -11.35 10.39
C ASP A 145 3.79 -11.15 11.73
N ASP A 146 5.06 -10.77 11.71
CA ASP A 146 5.81 -10.48 12.94
C ASP A 146 5.28 -9.25 13.66
N PHE A 147 4.87 -8.22 12.93
CA PHE A 147 4.19 -7.06 13.50
C PHE A 147 2.87 -7.45 14.19
N ILE A 148 2.05 -8.30 13.55
CA ILE A 148 0.80 -8.81 14.13
C ILE A 148 1.07 -9.62 15.41
N LYS A 149 2.08 -10.52 15.40
CA LYS A 149 2.47 -11.30 16.58
C LYS A 149 2.88 -10.41 17.74
N GLN A 150 3.66 -9.35 17.48
CA GLN A 150 4.10 -8.38 18.48
C GLN A 150 2.91 -7.61 19.08
N GLN A 151 1.99 -7.12 18.25
CA GLN A 151 0.77 -6.47 18.74
C GLN A 151 -0.06 -7.41 19.61
N ALA A 152 -0.27 -8.65 19.17
CA ALA A 152 -1.04 -9.64 19.92
C ALA A 152 -0.38 -9.97 21.27
N ALA A 153 0.95 -10.02 21.34
CA ALA A 153 1.68 -10.22 22.59
C ALA A 153 1.50 -9.04 23.56
N CYS A 154 1.54 -7.81 23.05
CA CYS A 154 1.27 -6.60 23.85
C CYS A 154 -0.15 -6.63 24.45
N ILE A 155 -1.16 -6.95 23.64
CA ILE A 155 -2.55 -7.08 24.10
C ILE A 155 -2.67 -8.13 25.21
N ARG A 156 -2.06 -9.32 25.02
CA ARG A 156 -2.07 -10.39 26.03
C ARG A 156 -1.37 -9.97 27.33
N ALA A 157 -0.24 -9.26 27.24
CA ALA A 157 0.49 -8.77 28.41
C ALA A 157 -0.33 -7.71 29.17
N GLN A 158 -0.99 -6.80 28.45
CA GLN A 158 -1.84 -5.79 29.04
C GLN A 158 -3.06 -6.43 29.74
N GLU A 159 -3.68 -7.42 29.11
CA GLU A 159 -4.82 -8.13 29.71
C GLU A 159 -4.41 -8.91 30.97
N LYS A 160 -3.25 -9.61 30.92
CA LYS A 160 -2.69 -10.28 32.10
C LYS A 160 -2.44 -9.30 33.23
N HIS A 161 -1.83 -8.14 32.94
CA HIS A 161 -1.59 -7.11 33.94
C HIS A 161 -2.89 -6.57 34.55
N ARG A 162 -3.95 -6.37 33.74
CA ARG A 162 -5.27 -5.96 34.24
C ARG A 162 -5.88 -6.99 35.19
N GLN A 163 -5.74 -8.29 34.87
CA GLN A 163 -6.20 -9.38 35.73
C GLN A 163 -5.45 -9.41 37.06
N GLU A 164 -4.13 -9.31 37.04
CA GLU A 164 -3.28 -9.26 38.25
C GLU A 164 -3.65 -8.07 39.15
N VAL A 165 -3.85 -6.87 38.57
CA VAL A 165 -4.28 -5.69 39.33
C VAL A 165 -5.67 -5.91 39.95
N PHE A 166 -6.61 -6.49 39.21
CA PHE A 166 -7.94 -6.77 39.71
C PHE A 166 -7.94 -7.80 40.84
N GLU A 167 -7.18 -8.89 40.70
CA GLU A 167 -6.98 -9.91 41.74
C GLU A 167 -6.37 -9.30 43.00
N SER A 168 -5.32 -8.49 42.86
CA SER A 168 -4.70 -7.80 44.02
C SER A 168 -5.68 -6.86 44.73
N LEU A 169 -6.54 -6.15 43.97
CA LEU A 169 -7.57 -5.29 44.56
C LEU A 169 -8.60 -6.12 45.34
N LEU A 170 -9.02 -7.27 44.80
CA LEU A 170 -9.91 -8.18 45.51
C LEU A 170 -9.23 -8.71 46.79
N GLU A 171 -7.99 -9.20 46.72
CA GLU A 171 -7.27 -9.69 47.90
C GLU A 171 -7.08 -8.65 49.00
N VAL A 172 -6.91 -7.37 48.65
CA VAL A 172 -6.74 -6.29 49.65
C VAL A 172 -8.09 -5.77 50.16
N CYS A 173 -9.07 -5.58 49.28
CA CYS A 173 -10.35 -4.96 49.64
C CYS A 173 -11.36 -5.94 50.26
N PHE A 174 -11.38 -7.23 49.88
CA PHE A 174 -12.31 -8.20 50.47
C PHE A 174 -12.08 -8.42 51.98
N PRO A 175 -10.83 -8.64 52.44
CA PRO A 175 -10.54 -8.76 53.86
C PRO A 175 -10.77 -7.46 54.62
N ALA A 176 -10.49 -6.30 54.02
CA ALA A 176 -10.74 -4.99 54.63
C ALA A 176 -12.25 -4.69 54.80
N MET A 177 -13.08 -5.13 53.84
CA MET A 177 -14.55 -5.08 53.95
C MET A 177 -15.06 -6.04 55.02
N GLN A 178 -14.55 -7.28 55.08
CA GLN A 178 -14.91 -8.23 56.14
C GLN A 178 -14.49 -7.74 57.54
N TRP A 179 -13.33 -7.09 57.66
CA TRP A 179 -12.88 -6.48 58.91
C TRP A 179 -13.77 -5.33 59.36
N HIS A 180 -14.24 -4.48 58.45
CA HIS A 180 -15.18 -3.40 58.79
C HIS A 180 -16.55 -3.95 59.22
N VAL A 181 -17.06 -4.99 58.55
CA VAL A 181 -18.32 -5.65 58.92
C VAL A 181 -18.18 -6.39 60.28
N MET A 182 -17.07 -7.08 60.54
CA MET A 182 -16.79 -7.74 61.83
C MET A 182 -16.57 -6.76 62.98
N LYS A 183 -15.91 -5.61 62.75
CA LYS A 183 -15.78 -4.53 63.75
C LYS A 183 -17.12 -3.91 64.12
N ASN A 184 -17.99 -3.69 63.13
CA ASN A 184 -19.33 -3.16 63.41
C ASN A 184 -20.23 -4.16 64.14
N TRP A 185 -20.03 -5.47 63.98
CA TRP A 185 -20.73 -6.49 64.76
C TRP A 185 -20.20 -6.67 66.19
N THR A 186 -18.90 -6.51 66.41
CA THR A 186 -18.30 -6.61 67.75
C THR A 186 -18.62 -5.41 68.64
N CYS A 187 -18.85 -4.22 68.07
CA CYS A 187 -19.36 -3.08 68.83
C CYS A 187 -20.85 -3.18 69.25
N LEU A 188 -21.63 -4.13 68.72
CA LEU A 188 -23.05 -4.27 69.07
C LEU A 188 -23.31 -5.26 70.22
N MET A 189 -22.28 -5.94 70.72
CA MET A 189 -22.38 -7.05 71.70
C MET A 189 -21.41 -6.85 72.88
N GLU A 190 -21.19 -5.61 73.33
CA GLU A 190 -20.62 -5.37 74.67
C GLU A 190 -21.76 -5.16 75.68
N PRO A 191 -21.98 -6.07 76.64
CA PRO A 191 -22.93 -5.83 77.72
C PRO A 191 -22.35 -4.76 78.66
N PRO A 192 -23.15 -3.79 79.13
CA PRO A 192 -22.66 -2.74 80.02
C PRO A 192 -22.16 -3.36 81.33
N ALA A 193 -20.91 -3.06 81.68
CA ALA A 193 -20.32 -3.44 82.95
C ALA A 193 -21.09 -2.78 84.10
N LEU A 194 -21.69 -3.62 84.95
CA LEU A 194 -22.29 -3.20 86.22
C LEU A 194 -21.18 -2.77 87.20
N PRO A 195 -21.28 -1.59 87.83
CA PRO A 195 -20.31 -1.19 88.83
C PRO A 195 -20.52 -1.96 90.14
N PHE A 196 -19.47 -2.64 90.58
CA PHE A 196 -19.31 -3.13 91.96
C PHE A 196 -19.26 -1.92 92.91
N TYR A 197 -20.20 -1.84 93.86
CA TYR A 197 -20.09 -0.97 95.02
C TYR A 197 -19.95 -1.84 96.27
N THR A 198 -18.78 -1.76 96.90
CA THR A 198 -18.47 -2.34 98.21
C THR A 198 -19.05 -1.48 99.34
N SER A 199 -19.70 -2.15 100.28
CA SER A 199 -20.20 -1.68 101.58
C SER A 199 -19.09 -1.15 102.50
N ILE A 200 -19.31 -0.02 103.21
CA ILE A 200 -18.76 0.31 104.53
C ILE A 200 -19.80 1.15 105.34
N CYS A 201 -19.90 0.83 106.64
CA CYS A 201 -20.65 1.41 107.78
C CYS A 201 -20.70 2.96 107.84
N GLU A 202 -21.68 3.63 108.43
CA GLU A 202 -22.23 3.57 109.81
C GLU A 202 -23.74 3.88 109.89
#